data_AF-A0A365NCE3-F1
#
_entry.id   AF-A0A365NCE3-F1
#
_cell.length_a   1.000
_cell.length_b   1.000
_cell.length_c   1.000
_cell.angle_alpha   90.00
_cell.angle_beta   90.00
_cell.angle_gamma   90.00
#
_symmetry.space_group_name_H-M   'P 1'
#
loop_
_entity.id
_entity.type
_entity.pdbx_description
1 polymer ?
#
loop_
_entity_poly.entity_id
_entity_poly.type
_entity_poly.pdbx_seq_one_letter_code
_entity_poly.pdbx_strand_id
1 'polypeptide(L)'
;MIWSLKEMRSSPIVDLVPHGPENTTGDLVRAADKLARCPQTLAANLTTAELAPAMHTLQVIYICHLYGAGGLMNWLYPLLRDDCQVPTTFNSLELWAKQNPGAAREAACYSARILAISRIYPSASPNEPAMIFHAGTVLYFLAKVLPTRFVKDKPAVWLDQLSPGDDGLPSLVKTWISNGESSMVCMHGVPSLLSDQGGRRIIDQMAELLKRRQVWGIADSFLKVVLRIRDRTKNSSEWMATKA
;
A
#
# COMPACT_ATOMS: atom_id res chain seq x y z
N MET A 1 11.97 13.48 5.93
CA MET A 1 13.35 13.00 5.65
C MET A 1 13.45 12.20 4.34
N ILE A 2 12.68 11.13 4.12
CA ILE A 2 12.65 10.43 2.81
C ILE A 2 12.10 11.35 1.69
N TRP A 3 11.06 12.14 1.99
CA TRP A 3 10.53 13.16 1.08
C TRP A 3 11.59 14.22 0.70
N SER A 4 12.33 14.72 1.68
CA SER A 4 13.40 15.71 1.48
C SER A 4 14.56 15.15 0.64
N LEU A 5 14.93 13.88 0.83
CA LEU A 5 15.93 13.21 -0.02
C LEU A 5 15.46 13.10 -1.46
N LYS A 6 14.16 12.84 -1.66
CA LYS A 6 13.55 12.77 -3.00
C LYS A 6 13.53 14.14 -3.68
N GLU A 7 13.14 15.19 -2.96
CA GLU A 7 13.15 16.57 -3.46
C GLU A 7 14.56 17.06 -3.80
N MET A 8 15.55 16.75 -2.95
CA MET A 8 16.94 17.05 -3.22
C MET A 8 17.40 16.36 -4.51
N ARG A 9 17.04 15.10 -4.75
CA ARG A 9 17.39 14.40 -6.01
C ARG A 9 16.75 14.96 -7.26
N SER A 10 15.53 15.49 -7.16
CA SER A 10 14.89 16.18 -8.28
C SER A 10 15.42 17.59 -8.50
N SER A 11 16.32 18.08 -7.64
CA SER A 11 16.87 19.42 -7.74
C SER A 11 18.03 19.47 -8.76
N PRO A 12 18.08 20.50 -9.63
CA PRO A 12 19.22 20.75 -10.52
C PRO A 12 20.54 20.97 -9.76
N ILE A 13 20.48 21.27 -8.46
CA ILE A 13 21.66 21.39 -7.58
C ILE A 13 22.45 20.08 -7.50
N VAL A 14 21.83 18.93 -7.71
CA VAL A 14 22.52 17.63 -7.65
C VAL A 14 23.53 17.47 -8.78
N ASP A 15 23.28 18.08 -9.94
CA ASP A 15 24.22 18.08 -11.07
C ASP A 15 25.48 18.90 -10.79
N LEU A 16 25.44 19.77 -9.76
CA LEU A 16 26.57 20.58 -9.31
C LEU A 16 27.42 19.89 -8.23
N VAL A 17 26.93 18.78 -7.67
CA VAL A 17 27.64 18.02 -6.63
C VAL A 17 28.23 16.76 -7.27
N PRO A 18 29.56 16.63 -7.42
CA PRO A 18 30.21 15.56 -8.19
C PRO A 18 29.93 14.13 -7.70
N HIS A 19 29.28 13.96 -6.53
CA HIS A 19 28.83 12.67 -6.01
C HIS A 19 27.36 12.63 -5.57
N GLY A 20 26.58 13.70 -5.80
CA GLY A 20 25.18 13.81 -5.37
C GLY A 20 24.94 13.47 -3.88
N PRO A 21 23.68 13.56 -3.39
CA PRO A 21 23.36 12.99 -2.08
C PRO A 21 23.26 11.46 -2.19
N GLU A 22 24.02 10.74 -1.35
CA GLU A 22 24.00 9.27 -1.29
C GLU A 22 22.57 8.74 -1.14
N ASN A 23 22.29 7.60 -1.80
CA ASN A 23 20.99 6.95 -1.68
C ASN A 23 20.82 6.17 -0.39
N THR A 24 20.63 6.89 0.71
CA THR A 24 20.39 6.34 2.05
C THR A 24 18.93 5.94 2.28
N THR A 25 18.05 5.98 1.27
CA THR A 25 16.63 5.62 1.44
C THR A 25 16.47 4.19 1.95
N GLY A 26 17.26 3.24 1.41
CA GLY A 26 17.27 1.87 1.91
C GLY A 26 17.74 1.75 3.35
N ASP A 27 18.74 2.53 3.76
CA ASP A 27 19.24 2.53 5.14
C ASP A 27 18.23 3.14 6.12
N LEU A 28 17.49 4.17 5.71
CA LEU A 28 16.41 4.77 6.50
C LEU A 28 15.23 3.81 6.68
N VAL A 29 14.83 3.13 5.61
CA VAL A 29 13.78 2.10 5.68
C VAL A 29 14.23 0.96 6.60
N ARG A 30 15.48 0.48 6.44
CA ARG A 30 16.04 -0.57 7.32
C ARG A 30 16.16 -0.12 8.78
N ALA A 31 16.48 1.15 9.02
CA ALA A 31 16.51 1.72 10.37
C ALA A 31 15.09 1.80 10.97
N ALA A 32 14.09 2.16 10.18
CA ALA A 32 12.69 2.15 10.61
C ALA A 32 12.20 0.73 10.94
N ASP A 33 12.61 -0.28 10.17
CA ASP A 33 12.26 -1.68 10.44
C ASP A 33 12.78 -2.18 11.79
N LYS A 34 13.90 -1.63 12.30
CA LYS A 34 14.39 -1.97 13.66
C LYS A 34 13.44 -1.51 14.77
N LEU A 35 12.50 -0.62 14.47
CA LEU A 35 11.46 -0.15 15.39
C LEU A 35 10.16 -0.97 15.25
N ALA A 36 10.06 -1.84 14.24
CA ALA A 36 8.88 -2.65 14.03
C ALA A 36 8.78 -3.73 15.11
N ARG A 37 7.58 -3.94 15.61
CA ARG A 37 7.24 -5.01 16.57
C ARG A 37 5.98 -5.71 16.10
N CYS A 38 5.87 -7.00 16.38
CA CYS A 38 4.70 -7.79 16.04
C CYS A 38 3.42 -7.20 16.68
N PRO A 39 2.35 -6.91 15.90
CA PRO A 39 1.08 -6.40 16.41
C PRO A 39 0.46 -7.27 17.50
N GLN A 40 0.48 -8.61 17.33
CA GLN A 40 -0.06 -9.53 18.33
C GLN A 40 0.71 -9.51 19.63
N THR A 41 2.05 -9.47 19.55
CA THR A 41 2.90 -9.38 20.72
C THR A 41 2.65 -8.07 21.47
N LEU A 42 2.46 -6.96 20.76
CA LEU A 42 2.08 -5.68 21.35
C LEU A 42 0.70 -5.76 22.01
N ALA A 43 -0.30 -6.32 21.31
CA ALA A 43 -1.67 -6.44 21.82
C ALA A 43 -1.77 -7.36 23.05
N ALA A 44 -0.89 -8.36 23.17
CA ALA A 44 -0.84 -9.25 24.32
C ALA A 44 -0.21 -8.60 25.57
N ASN A 45 0.66 -7.60 25.39
CA ASN A 45 1.48 -7.06 26.47
C ASN A 45 1.17 -5.60 26.84
N LEU A 46 0.42 -4.87 26.02
CA LEU A 46 0.11 -3.46 26.21
C LEU A 46 -1.35 -3.25 26.57
N THR A 47 -1.62 -2.20 27.36
CA THR A 47 -2.98 -1.71 27.56
C THR A 47 -3.54 -1.08 26.29
N THR A 48 -4.87 -0.93 26.20
CA THR A 48 -5.51 -0.27 25.04
C THR A 48 -4.96 1.14 24.78
N ALA A 49 -4.63 1.89 25.83
CA ALA A 49 -4.08 3.24 25.73
C ALA A 49 -2.65 3.25 25.14
N GLU A 50 -1.84 2.24 25.46
CA GLU A 50 -0.47 2.08 24.93
C GLU A 50 -0.44 1.43 23.55
N LEU A 51 -1.48 0.63 23.23
CA LEU A 51 -1.58 -0.07 21.96
C LEU A 51 -1.77 0.89 20.79
N ALA A 52 -2.58 1.93 20.95
CA ALA A 52 -2.85 2.92 19.91
C ALA A 52 -1.57 3.61 19.36
N PRO A 53 -0.68 4.19 20.20
CA PRO A 53 0.56 4.79 19.69
C PRO A 53 1.54 3.75 19.13
N ALA A 54 1.56 2.52 19.67
CA ALA A 54 2.39 1.44 19.13
C ALA A 54 1.94 1.02 17.72
N MET A 55 0.64 0.88 17.50
CA MET A 55 0.05 0.58 16.18
C MET A 55 0.22 1.72 15.20
N HIS A 56 0.10 2.97 15.67
CA HIS A 56 0.39 4.14 14.85
C HIS A 56 1.84 4.13 14.38
N THR A 57 2.80 3.86 15.28
CA THR A 57 4.23 3.75 14.94
C THR A 57 4.45 2.70 13.86
N LEU A 58 3.78 1.55 13.97
CA LEU A 58 3.88 0.49 12.98
C LEU A 58 3.30 0.88 11.62
N GLN A 59 2.16 1.59 11.59
CA GLN A 59 1.61 2.14 10.35
C GLN A 59 2.57 3.16 9.71
N VAL A 60 3.26 3.97 10.52
CA VAL A 60 4.28 4.92 10.05
C VAL A 60 5.49 4.17 9.45
N ILE A 61 5.94 3.07 10.06
CA ILE A 61 7.01 2.25 9.48
C ILE A 61 6.55 1.69 8.11
N TYR A 62 5.32 1.19 8.02
CA TYR A 62 4.80 0.64 6.77
C TYR A 62 4.61 1.72 5.69
N ILE A 63 4.19 2.93 6.04
CA ILE A 63 4.11 4.02 5.06
C ILE A 63 5.51 4.45 4.59
N CYS A 64 6.54 4.36 5.44
CA CYS A 64 7.92 4.60 5.01
C CYS A 64 8.36 3.66 3.89
N HIS A 65 7.91 2.40 3.87
CA HIS A 65 8.16 1.49 2.74
C HIS A 65 7.50 1.98 1.44
N LEU A 66 6.27 2.50 1.51
CA LEU A 66 5.58 3.08 0.35
C LEU A 66 6.33 4.31 -0.20
N TYR A 67 6.78 5.20 0.68
CA TYR A 67 7.59 6.37 0.28
C TYR A 67 9.01 5.99 -0.15
N GLY A 68 9.56 4.91 0.41
CA GLY A 68 10.87 4.36 0.10
C GLY A 68 10.94 3.63 -1.24
N ALA A 69 9.79 3.19 -1.78
CA ALA A 69 9.66 2.54 -3.08
C ALA A 69 9.92 3.46 -4.30
N GLY A 70 10.63 4.56 -4.11
CA GLY A 70 11.09 5.47 -5.17
C GLY A 70 9.95 6.21 -5.89
N GLY A 71 9.71 5.81 -7.14
CA GLY A 71 8.76 6.48 -8.04
C GLY A 71 7.29 6.26 -7.70
N LEU A 72 6.95 5.26 -6.88
CA LEU A 72 5.57 4.84 -6.62
C LEU A 72 4.62 6.00 -6.27
N MET A 73 5.01 6.83 -5.30
CA MET A 73 4.18 7.93 -4.82
C MET A 73 4.05 9.10 -5.83
N ASN A 74 4.90 9.17 -6.87
CA ASN A 74 4.79 10.21 -7.91
C ASN A 74 3.57 9.98 -8.81
N TRP A 75 3.20 8.72 -9.01
CA TRP A 75 2.12 8.35 -9.94
C TRP A 75 0.75 8.38 -9.27
N LEU A 76 0.70 8.31 -7.94
CA LEU A 76 -0.54 8.18 -7.21
C LEU A 76 -1.50 9.36 -7.46
N TYR A 77 -1.05 10.59 -7.27
CA TYR A 77 -1.92 11.76 -7.41
C TYR A 77 -2.37 12.02 -8.86
N PRO A 78 -1.50 11.93 -9.89
CA PRO A 78 -1.96 12.03 -11.27
C PRO A 78 -2.99 10.94 -11.62
N LEU A 79 -2.80 9.69 -11.18
CA LEU A 79 -3.78 8.61 -11.39
C LEU A 79 -5.14 8.88 -10.71
N LEU A 80 -5.15 9.63 -9.61
CA LEU A 80 -6.38 9.99 -8.90
C LEU A 80 -7.10 11.19 -9.52
N ARG A 81 -6.36 12.10 -10.18
CA ARG A 81 -6.90 13.35 -10.74
C ARG A 81 -7.74 13.17 -12.00
N ASP A 82 -7.63 12.01 -12.67
CA ASP A 82 -8.44 11.68 -13.84
C ASP A 82 -8.29 12.71 -14.98
N ASP A 83 -7.03 13.07 -15.27
CA ASP A 83 -6.69 13.93 -16.38
C ASP A 83 -6.48 13.12 -17.68
N CYS A 84 -6.29 13.82 -18.80
CA CYS A 84 -5.98 13.21 -20.08
C CYS A 84 -4.65 12.40 -20.07
N GLN A 85 -3.86 12.47 -19.00
CA GLN A 85 -2.58 11.77 -18.86
C GLN A 85 -2.68 10.46 -18.08
N VAL A 86 -3.88 10.05 -17.64
CA VAL A 86 -4.09 8.78 -16.91
C VAL A 86 -3.51 7.57 -17.65
N PRO A 87 -3.71 7.37 -18.97
CA PRO A 87 -3.13 6.23 -19.67
C PRO A 87 -1.59 6.25 -19.63
N THR A 88 -1.00 7.43 -19.85
CA THR A 88 0.47 7.63 -19.82
C THR A 88 1.05 7.39 -18.42
N THR A 89 0.35 7.87 -17.38
CA THR A 89 0.74 7.67 -15.99
C THR A 89 0.63 6.19 -15.61
N PHE A 90 -0.44 5.52 -16.03
CA PHE A 90 -0.61 4.09 -15.75
C PHE A 90 0.45 3.24 -16.45
N ASN A 91 0.80 3.57 -17.70
CA ASN A 91 1.92 2.92 -18.41
C ASN A 91 3.26 3.13 -17.68
N SER A 92 3.46 4.30 -17.07
CA SER A 92 4.66 4.59 -16.26
C SER A 92 4.69 3.79 -14.96
N LEU A 93 3.54 3.61 -14.30
CA LEU A 93 3.41 2.71 -13.14
C LEU A 93 3.70 1.25 -13.54
N GLU A 94 3.16 0.78 -14.67
CA GLU A 94 3.39 -0.57 -15.17
C GLU A 94 4.87 -0.80 -15.52
N LEU A 95 5.50 0.16 -16.20
CA LEU A 95 6.93 0.12 -16.51
C LEU A 95 7.78 0.09 -15.23
N TRP A 96 7.46 0.95 -14.25
CA TRP A 96 8.14 0.96 -12.96
C TRP A 96 8.00 -0.37 -12.23
N ALA A 97 6.80 -0.97 -12.21
CA ALA A 97 6.55 -2.25 -11.56
C ALA A 97 7.30 -3.41 -12.23
N LYS A 98 7.44 -3.37 -13.57
CA LYS A 98 8.26 -4.34 -14.33
C LYS A 98 9.75 -4.18 -14.02
N GLN A 99 10.24 -2.95 -13.88
CA GLN A 99 11.64 -2.67 -13.54
C GLN A 99 11.96 -2.98 -12.06
N ASN A 100 10.97 -2.86 -11.17
CA ASN A 100 11.14 -3.01 -9.72
C ASN A 100 10.12 -4.00 -9.13
N PRO A 101 10.09 -5.26 -9.57
CA PRO A 101 9.03 -6.21 -9.20
C PRO A 101 9.01 -6.53 -7.70
N GLY A 102 10.19 -6.59 -7.05
CA GLY A 102 10.29 -6.77 -5.60
C GLY A 102 9.65 -5.62 -4.83
N ALA A 103 10.00 -4.38 -5.18
CA ALA A 103 9.46 -3.18 -4.54
C ALA A 103 7.95 -3.03 -4.76
N ALA A 104 7.43 -3.42 -5.93
CA ALA A 104 5.99 -3.43 -6.19
C ALA A 104 5.24 -4.44 -5.29
N ARG A 105 5.78 -5.67 -5.14
CA ARG A 105 5.21 -6.68 -4.24
C ARG A 105 5.30 -6.28 -2.77
N GLU A 106 6.43 -5.71 -2.38
CA GLU A 106 6.65 -5.18 -1.04
C GLU A 106 5.67 -4.05 -0.69
N ALA A 107 5.53 -3.06 -1.58
CA ALA A 107 4.58 -1.97 -1.40
C ALA A 107 3.12 -2.47 -1.31
N ALA A 108 2.75 -3.48 -2.10
CA ALA A 108 1.42 -4.11 -1.99
C ALA A 108 1.23 -4.81 -0.65
N CYS A 109 2.25 -5.52 -0.15
CA CYS A 109 2.21 -6.15 1.16
C CYS A 109 2.01 -5.12 2.27
N TYR A 110 2.86 -4.09 2.35
CA TYR A 110 2.76 -3.06 3.38
C TYR A 110 1.45 -2.27 3.29
N SER A 111 0.93 -2.03 2.08
CA SER A 111 -0.38 -1.42 1.89
C SER A 111 -1.50 -2.28 2.50
N ALA A 112 -1.50 -3.58 2.24
CA ALA A 112 -2.48 -4.50 2.82
C ALA A 112 -2.38 -4.55 4.36
N ARG A 113 -1.16 -4.54 4.92
CA ARG A 113 -0.95 -4.53 6.37
C ARG A 113 -1.38 -3.22 7.05
N ILE A 114 -1.21 -2.06 6.41
CA ILE A 114 -1.75 -0.79 6.91
C ILE A 114 -3.27 -0.88 7.04
N LEU A 115 -3.96 -1.43 6.03
CA LEU A 115 -5.41 -1.63 6.06
C LEU A 115 -5.83 -2.62 7.16
N ALA A 116 -5.09 -3.72 7.36
CA ALA A 116 -5.38 -4.66 8.45
C ALA A 116 -5.17 -4.06 9.83
N ILE A 117 -4.07 -3.33 10.08
CA ILE A 117 -3.85 -2.65 11.37
C ILE A 117 -4.98 -1.65 11.61
N SER A 118 -5.33 -0.84 10.62
CA SER A 118 -6.43 0.12 10.74
C SER A 118 -7.77 -0.58 11.03
N ARG A 119 -7.98 -1.79 10.52
CA ARG A 119 -9.20 -2.55 10.79
C ARG A 119 -9.24 -3.10 12.21
N ILE A 120 -8.15 -3.71 12.66
CA ILE A 120 -8.09 -4.47 13.90
C ILE A 120 -7.82 -3.55 15.10
N TYR A 121 -6.96 -2.55 14.93
CA TYR A 121 -6.49 -1.65 15.98
C TYR A 121 -6.68 -0.18 15.56
N PRO A 122 -7.93 0.33 15.56
CA PRO A 122 -8.18 1.73 15.25
C PRO A 122 -7.47 2.63 16.27
N SER A 123 -6.53 3.47 15.80
CA SER A 123 -5.73 4.32 16.69
C SER A 123 -6.36 5.69 16.93
N ALA A 124 -7.38 6.08 16.16
CA ALA A 124 -7.99 7.41 16.16
C ALA A 124 -6.97 8.54 15.92
N SER A 125 -5.78 8.21 15.40
CA SER A 125 -4.74 9.19 15.08
C SER A 125 -5.21 10.11 13.95
N PRO A 126 -4.90 11.42 13.99
CA PRO A 126 -5.26 12.37 12.92
C PRO A 126 -4.70 11.97 11.55
N ASN A 127 -3.59 11.22 11.52
CA ASN A 127 -2.96 10.76 10.29
C ASN A 127 -3.52 9.43 9.77
N GLU A 128 -4.32 8.73 10.56
CA GLU A 128 -4.86 7.40 10.20
C GLU A 128 -5.71 7.43 8.92
N PRO A 129 -6.62 8.40 8.69
CA PRO A 129 -7.34 8.50 7.41
C PRO A 129 -6.41 8.67 6.22
N ALA A 130 -5.33 9.44 6.37
CA ALA A 130 -4.35 9.61 5.29
C ALA A 130 -3.62 8.29 5.01
N MET A 131 -3.19 7.56 6.03
CA MET A 131 -2.52 6.26 5.84
C MET A 131 -3.45 5.24 5.18
N ILE A 132 -4.71 5.15 5.60
CA ILE A 132 -5.73 4.29 4.98
C ILE A 132 -5.90 4.65 3.50
N PHE A 133 -6.06 5.93 3.19
CA PHE A 133 -6.26 6.41 1.83
C PHE A 133 -5.08 6.07 0.91
N HIS A 134 -3.85 6.40 1.33
CA HIS A 134 -2.66 6.15 0.52
C HIS A 134 -2.39 4.65 0.35
N ALA A 135 -2.47 3.87 1.42
CA ALA A 135 -2.31 2.42 1.33
C ALA A 135 -3.37 1.77 0.43
N GLY A 136 -4.64 2.12 0.61
CA GLY A 136 -5.72 1.53 -0.19
C GLY A 136 -5.65 1.91 -1.68
N THR A 137 -5.31 3.16 -1.99
CA THR A 137 -5.16 3.61 -3.39
C THR A 137 -3.92 3.01 -4.06
N VAL A 138 -2.78 2.97 -3.37
CA VAL A 138 -1.57 2.27 -3.85
C VAL A 138 -1.88 0.80 -4.11
N LEU A 139 -2.52 0.10 -3.17
CA LEU A 139 -2.87 -1.31 -3.33
C LEU A 139 -3.81 -1.54 -4.52
N TYR A 140 -4.81 -0.68 -4.70
CA TYR A 140 -5.74 -0.76 -5.83
C TYR A 140 -5.04 -0.65 -7.18
N PHE A 141 -4.09 0.28 -7.34
CA PHE A 141 -3.35 0.43 -8.59
C PHE A 141 -2.31 -0.67 -8.78
N LEU A 142 -1.60 -1.07 -7.71
CA LEU A 142 -0.63 -2.17 -7.78
C LEU A 142 -1.30 -3.50 -8.13
N ALA A 143 -2.51 -3.77 -7.63
CA ALA A 143 -3.26 -4.98 -7.95
C ALA A 143 -3.51 -5.16 -9.47
N LYS A 144 -3.50 -4.06 -10.25
CA LYS A 144 -3.68 -4.08 -11.72
C LYS A 144 -2.40 -4.35 -12.50
N VAL A 145 -1.22 -4.08 -11.91
CA VAL A 145 0.09 -4.22 -12.59
C VAL A 145 0.89 -5.40 -12.05
N LEU A 146 0.50 -5.97 -10.91
CA LEU A 146 1.15 -7.15 -10.35
C LEU A 146 0.85 -8.41 -11.19
N PRO A 147 1.77 -9.39 -11.22
CA PRO A 147 1.62 -10.58 -12.06
C PRO A 147 0.40 -11.42 -11.66
N THR A 148 -0.54 -11.63 -12.59
CA THR A 148 -1.82 -12.34 -12.35
C THR A 148 -1.72 -13.86 -12.43
N ARG A 149 -0.58 -14.42 -12.87
CA ARG A 149 -0.43 -15.86 -13.10
C ARG A 149 -0.14 -16.59 -11.79
N PHE A 150 -1.08 -17.43 -11.35
CA PHE A 150 -0.91 -18.32 -10.21
C PHE A 150 -1.08 -19.80 -10.59
N VAL A 151 -0.36 -20.66 -9.88
CA VAL A 151 -0.44 -22.12 -9.95
C VAL A 151 -1.41 -22.57 -8.87
N LYS A 152 -2.41 -23.38 -9.25
CA LYS A 152 -3.51 -23.80 -8.36
C LYS A 152 -3.04 -24.62 -7.15
N ASP A 153 -1.88 -25.27 -7.25
CA ASP A 153 -1.36 -26.17 -6.22
C ASP A 153 -0.43 -25.48 -5.21
N LYS A 154 -0.21 -24.16 -5.34
CA LYS A 154 0.59 -23.39 -4.38
C LYS A 154 -0.28 -22.79 -3.27
N PRO A 155 0.23 -22.72 -2.02
CA PRO A 155 -0.49 -22.10 -0.93
C PRO A 155 -0.74 -20.61 -1.20
N ALA A 156 -1.93 -20.14 -0.82
CA ALA A 156 -2.31 -18.74 -0.95
C ALA A 156 -1.48 -17.84 -0.02
N VAL A 157 -1.05 -16.70 -0.54
CA VAL A 157 -0.26 -15.69 0.17
C VAL A 157 -1.21 -14.66 0.75
N TRP A 158 -1.33 -14.60 2.08
CA TRP A 158 -2.15 -13.61 2.78
C TRP A 158 -1.30 -12.40 3.15
N LEU A 159 -1.43 -11.31 2.41
CA LEU A 159 -0.56 -10.12 2.57
C LEU A 159 -0.79 -9.39 3.89
N ASP A 160 -1.99 -9.49 4.44
CA ASP A 160 -2.42 -8.77 5.63
C ASP A 160 -2.38 -9.65 6.89
N GLN A 161 -1.82 -10.86 6.78
CA GLN A 161 -1.58 -11.73 7.92
C GLN A 161 -0.53 -11.10 8.83
N LEU A 162 -0.97 -10.73 10.02
CA LEU A 162 -0.10 -10.33 11.13
C LEU A 162 0.27 -11.65 11.83
N SER A 163 1.52 -12.12 11.74
CA SER A 163 1.90 -13.42 12.33
C SER A 163 2.00 -13.34 13.86
N PRO A 164 1.49 -14.32 14.60
CA PRO A 164 1.76 -14.43 16.03
C PRO A 164 3.19 -14.95 16.24
N GLY A 165 4.05 -14.15 16.87
CA GLY A 165 5.31 -14.65 17.46
C GLY A 165 6.60 -14.47 16.66
N ASP A 166 6.59 -13.77 15.53
CA ASP A 166 7.81 -13.28 14.88
C ASP A 166 7.65 -11.79 14.53
N ASP A 167 8.69 -10.99 14.78
CA ASP A 167 8.73 -9.56 14.42
C ASP A 167 8.87 -9.36 12.89
N GLY A 168 9.06 -10.46 12.15
CA GLY A 168 9.20 -10.48 10.70
C GLY A 168 7.91 -10.74 9.89
N LEU A 169 8.04 -10.59 8.57
CA LEU A 169 7.04 -11.08 7.61
C LEU A 169 6.94 -12.62 7.64
N PRO A 170 5.75 -13.20 7.43
CA PRO A 170 5.61 -14.64 7.23
C PRO A 170 6.53 -15.14 6.11
N SER A 171 7.09 -16.35 6.25
CA SER A 171 8.02 -16.93 5.27
C SER A 171 7.43 -16.95 3.86
N LEU A 172 6.15 -17.34 3.73
CA LEU A 172 5.44 -17.37 2.45
C LEU A 172 5.35 -15.98 1.79
N VAL A 173 5.13 -14.94 2.59
CA VAL A 173 5.08 -13.54 2.10
C VAL A 173 6.49 -13.08 1.68
N LYS A 174 7.52 -13.38 2.48
CA LYS A 174 8.93 -13.07 2.14
C LYS A 174 9.31 -13.73 0.81
N THR A 175 9.01 -15.01 0.64
CA THR A 175 9.28 -15.76 -0.59
C THR A 175 8.52 -15.17 -1.77
N TRP A 176 7.25 -14.79 -1.60
CA TRP A 176 6.48 -14.13 -2.65
C TRP A 176 7.07 -12.77 -3.03
N ILE A 177 7.48 -11.94 -2.06
CA ILE A 177 8.11 -10.63 -2.32
C ILE A 177 9.42 -10.82 -3.10
N SER A 178 10.27 -11.77 -2.69
CA SER A 178 11.57 -12.00 -3.34
C SER A 178 11.42 -12.61 -4.73
N ASN A 179 10.62 -13.66 -4.87
CA ASN A 179 10.64 -14.53 -6.05
C ASN A 179 9.45 -14.28 -6.98
N GLY A 180 8.38 -13.64 -6.50
CA GLY A 180 7.16 -13.45 -7.28
C GLY A 180 6.43 -14.73 -7.58
N GLU A 181 6.48 -15.69 -6.66
CA GLU A 181 5.91 -17.00 -6.91
C GLU A 181 4.44 -16.89 -7.33
N SER A 182 4.06 -17.77 -8.25
CA SER A 182 2.71 -17.91 -8.79
C SER A 182 1.75 -18.49 -7.73
N SER A 183 1.53 -17.77 -6.64
CA SER A 183 0.54 -18.09 -5.62
C SER A 183 -0.64 -17.15 -5.72
N MET A 184 -1.82 -17.63 -5.32
CA MET A 184 -2.98 -16.75 -5.17
C MET A 184 -2.69 -15.73 -4.06
N VAL A 185 -2.84 -14.45 -4.37
CA VAL A 185 -2.58 -13.36 -3.43
C VAL A 185 -3.89 -12.89 -2.82
N CYS A 186 -3.97 -12.90 -1.50
CA CYS A 186 -5.17 -12.67 -0.72
C CYS A 186 -4.96 -11.59 0.34
N MET A 187 -6.07 -11.01 0.79
CA MET A 187 -6.15 -10.28 2.05
C MET A 187 -7.54 -10.46 2.67
N HIS A 188 -7.74 -10.06 3.92
CA HIS A 188 -9.05 -10.09 4.58
C HIS A 188 -10.14 -9.49 3.69
N GLY A 189 -11.23 -10.23 3.46
CA GLY A 189 -12.34 -9.83 2.59
C GLY A 189 -12.05 -9.82 1.09
N VAL A 190 -10.80 -10.03 0.65
CA VAL A 190 -10.39 -10.08 -0.77
C VAL A 190 -9.68 -11.42 -1.08
N PRO A 191 -10.43 -12.46 -1.49
CA PRO A 191 -9.88 -13.80 -1.76
C PRO A 191 -8.94 -13.86 -2.98
N SER A 192 -9.03 -12.90 -3.89
CA SER A 192 -8.12 -12.80 -5.03
C SER A 192 -7.88 -11.32 -5.31
N LEU A 193 -6.75 -10.83 -4.81
CA LEU A 193 -6.36 -9.41 -4.89
C LEU A 193 -6.24 -8.93 -6.34
N LEU A 194 -5.72 -9.80 -7.20
CA LEU A 194 -5.35 -9.50 -8.59
C LEU A 194 -6.51 -9.71 -9.58
N SER A 195 -7.71 -10.02 -9.08
CA SER A 195 -8.92 -10.12 -9.90
C SER A 195 -9.63 -8.78 -10.02
N ASP A 196 -10.46 -8.61 -11.04
CA ASP A 196 -11.30 -7.40 -11.19
C ASP A 196 -12.21 -7.16 -9.98
N GLN A 197 -12.73 -8.26 -9.40
CA GLN A 197 -13.51 -8.18 -8.16
C GLN A 197 -12.62 -7.77 -6.98
N GLY A 198 -11.36 -8.19 -6.97
CA GLY A 198 -10.37 -7.83 -5.96
C GLY A 198 -10.19 -6.33 -5.83
N GLY A 199 -9.99 -5.65 -6.97
CA GLY A 199 -9.92 -4.18 -7.04
C GLY A 199 -11.12 -3.49 -6.41
N ARG A 200 -12.34 -3.95 -6.71
CA ARG A 200 -13.58 -3.38 -6.12
C ARG A 200 -13.62 -3.57 -4.60
N ARG A 201 -13.29 -4.77 -4.13
CA ARG A 201 -13.31 -5.07 -2.69
C ARG A 201 -12.26 -4.28 -1.91
N ILE A 202 -11.10 -3.99 -2.49
CA ILE A 202 -10.11 -3.07 -1.88
C ILE A 202 -10.74 -1.68 -1.67
N ILE A 203 -11.39 -1.14 -2.71
CA ILE A 203 -12.03 0.18 -2.66
C ILE A 203 -13.17 0.20 -1.63
N ASP A 204 -14.00 -0.84 -1.59
CA ASP A 204 -15.09 -0.94 -0.61
C ASP A 204 -14.57 -1.01 0.83
N GLN A 205 -13.50 -1.78 1.08
CA GLN A 205 -12.87 -1.84 2.40
C GLN A 205 -12.25 -0.51 2.82
N MET A 206 -11.59 0.19 1.89
CA MET A 206 -11.06 1.52 2.15
C MET A 206 -12.18 2.50 2.50
N ALA A 207 -13.30 2.46 1.76
CA ALA A 207 -14.46 3.29 2.04
C ALA A 207 -15.07 2.98 3.42
N GLU A 208 -15.17 1.71 3.79
CA GLU A 208 -15.66 1.27 5.10
C GLU A 208 -14.76 1.76 6.24
N LEU A 209 -13.44 1.62 6.09
CA LEU A 209 -12.47 2.08 7.08
C LEU A 209 -12.53 3.61 7.25
N LEU A 210 -12.58 4.36 6.15
CA LEU A 210 -12.68 5.83 6.19
C LEU A 210 -13.99 6.31 6.82
N LYS A 211 -15.13 5.68 6.51
CA LYS A 211 -16.43 6.00 7.13
C LYS A 211 -16.43 5.83 8.64
N ARG A 212 -15.68 4.86 9.16
CA ARG A 212 -15.55 4.60 10.59
C ARG A 212 -14.65 5.62 11.31
N ARG A 213 -13.92 6.46 10.57
CA ARG A 213 -13.04 7.49 11.16
C ARG A 213 -13.77 8.82 11.27
N GLN A 214 -14.38 9.04 12.43
CA GLN A 214 -15.10 10.27 12.75
C GLN A 214 -14.19 11.41 13.25
N VAL A 215 -12.88 11.17 13.31
CA VAL A 215 -11.99 12.05 14.07
C VAL A 215 -11.72 13.37 13.31
N TRP A 216 -11.80 13.39 11.97
CA TRP A 216 -11.42 14.57 11.16
C TRP A 216 -12.17 14.63 9.82
N GLY A 217 -12.60 15.83 9.39
CA GLY A 217 -13.28 16.05 8.09
C GLY A 217 -12.43 15.73 6.84
N ILE A 218 -11.12 15.45 7.02
CA ILE A 218 -10.27 14.94 5.93
C ILE A 218 -10.63 13.50 5.56
N ALA A 219 -11.14 12.69 6.50
CA ALA A 219 -11.62 11.33 6.22
C ALA A 219 -12.78 11.35 5.21
N ASP A 220 -13.70 12.32 5.34
CA ASP A 220 -14.79 12.53 4.38
C ASP A 220 -14.29 12.95 3.01
N SER A 221 -13.24 13.76 2.97
CA SER A 221 -12.61 14.20 1.72
C SER A 221 -11.98 13.02 0.99
N PHE A 222 -11.22 12.18 1.69
CA PHE A 222 -10.69 10.94 1.13
C PHE A 222 -11.80 9.98 0.71
N LEU A 223 -12.84 9.81 1.54
CA LEU A 223 -13.98 8.96 1.22
C LEU A 223 -14.66 9.40 -0.07
N LYS A 224 -14.87 10.70 -0.29
CA LYS A 224 -15.43 11.22 -1.56
C LYS A 224 -14.59 10.81 -2.76
N VAL A 225 -13.26 10.89 -2.66
CA VAL A 225 -12.35 10.44 -3.74
C VAL A 225 -12.48 8.94 -3.97
N VAL A 226 -12.49 8.14 -2.89
CA VAL A 226 -12.63 6.68 -2.97
C VAL A 226 -13.94 6.26 -3.62
N LEU A 227 -15.05 6.90 -3.27
CA LEU A 227 -16.36 6.62 -3.86
C LEU A 227 -16.39 6.98 -5.35
N ARG A 228 -15.73 8.07 -5.76
CA ARG A 228 -15.58 8.39 -7.20
C ARG A 228 -14.82 7.32 -7.96
N ILE A 229 -13.73 6.77 -7.40
CA ILE A 229 -12.98 5.65 -8.02
C ILE A 229 -13.88 4.41 -8.16
N ARG A 230 -14.68 4.13 -7.13
CA ARG A 230 -15.61 3.00 -7.12
C ARG A 230 -16.64 3.09 -8.24
N ASP A 231 -17.28 4.25 -8.37
CA ASP A 231 -18.37 4.46 -9.32
C ASP A 231 -17.85 4.42 -10.77
N ARG A 232 -16.64 4.94 -11.02
CA ARG A 232 -15.94 4.76 -12.31
C ARG A 232 -15.70 3.29 -12.66
N THR A 233 -15.26 2.51 -11.68
CA THR A 233 -14.95 1.08 -11.90
C THR A 233 -16.21 0.28 -12.27
N LYS A 234 -17.38 0.67 -11.74
CA LYS A 234 -18.67 0.06 -12.12
C LYS A 234 -18.99 0.37 -13.59
N ASN A 235 -18.92 1.64 -13.98
CA ASN A 235 -19.28 2.08 -15.33
C ASN A 235 -18.38 1.46 -16.42
N SER A 236 -17.07 1.33 -16.18
CA SER A 236 -16.16 0.67 -17.14
C SER A 236 -16.47 -0.81 -17.34
N SER A 237 -16.93 -1.50 -16.30
CA SER A 237 -17.28 -2.93 -16.40
C SER A 237 -18.63 -3.18 -17.06
N GLU A 238 -19.60 -2.28 -16.86
CA GLU A 238 -20.91 -2.37 -17.51
C GLU A 238 -20.81 -2.08 -19.02
N TRP A 239 -19.92 -1.18 -19.42
CA TRP A 239 -19.63 -0.90 -20.83
C TRP A 239 -18.92 -2.05 -21.58
N MET A 240 -18.05 -2.79 -20.89
CA MET A 240 -17.40 -3.99 -21.47
C MET A 240 -18.37 -5.17 -21.57
N ALA A 241 -19.31 -5.31 -20.62
CA ALA A 241 -20.31 -6.39 -20.61
C ALA A 241 -21.44 -6.21 -21.64
N THR A 242 -21.71 -4.99 -22.11
CA THR A 242 -22.72 -4.70 -23.14
C THR A 242 -22.19 -4.83 -24.57
N LYS A 243 -20.89 -5.08 -24.74
CA LYS A 243 -20.21 -5.25 -26.03
C LYS A 243 -19.75 -6.70 -26.33
N ALA A 244 -20.00 -7.63 -25.41
CA ALA A 244 -19.79 -9.07 -25.59
C ALA A 244 -21.12 -9.74 -25.94
#